data_AF-A0A1Q3BKC1-F1
#
_entry.id   AF-A0A1Q3BKC1-F1
#
_cell.length_a   1.000
_cell.length_b   1.000
_cell.length_c   1.000
_cell.angle_alpha   90.00
_cell.angle_beta   90.00
_cell.angle_gamma   90.00
#
_symmetry.space_group_name_H-M   'P 1'
#
loop_
_entity.id
_entity.type
_entity.pdbx_description
1 polymer ?
#
loop_
_entity_poly.entity_id
_entity_poly.type
_entity_poly.pdbx_seq_one_letter_code
_entity_poly.pdbx_strand_id
1 'polypeptide(L)'
;SSEISRPENKGLYAALNLIEEAKKEIDSYSKAGPISFAYLIQCAAQSAIKATFLAADIHKCGGNEEKGGLLYNAYRSNGQWGLFERQFGRADAQELDPEGPVWEKASVQEMKDKFSAIGLGPRQLAVMSAFLGPDQLASEALLANDPQVSPWVQKYQRSRETTSQTDYEVDLITTMTKLSTLGQQINYEAYTYPVQKLDFGKLKL
;
A
#
# COMPACT_ATOMS: atom_id res chain seq x y z
N SER A 1 5.98 -8.35 -19.08
CA SER A 1 6.62 -7.02 -19.08
C SER A 1 8.12 -7.20 -18.91
N SER A 2 8.97 -6.40 -19.55
CA SER A 2 10.43 -6.40 -19.31
C SER A 2 10.82 -5.56 -18.08
N GLU A 3 9.90 -4.78 -17.52
CA GLU A 3 10.17 -3.91 -16.37
C GLU A 3 10.46 -4.71 -15.09
N ILE A 4 9.75 -5.82 -14.88
CA ILE A 4 9.97 -6.73 -13.74
C ILE A 4 11.38 -7.35 -13.72
N SER A 5 12.06 -7.36 -14.88
CA SER A 5 13.43 -7.88 -15.00
C SER A 5 14.51 -6.84 -14.71
N ARG A 6 14.15 -5.57 -14.50
CA ARG A 6 15.11 -4.50 -14.19
C ARG A 6 15.67 -4.65 -12.76
N PRO A 7 16.90 -4.14 -12.49
CA PRO A 7 17.57 -4.33 -11.20
C PRO A 7 16.78 -3.86 -9.98
N GLU A 8 16.03 -2.77 -10.10
CA GLU A 8 15.20 -2.20 -9.03
C GLU A 8 14.01 -3.08 -8.64
N ASN A 9 13.59 -3.99 -9.52
CA ASN A 9 12.47 -4.91 -9.32
C ASN A 9 12.91 -6.35 -9.00
N LYS A 10 14.21 -6.54 -8.74
CA LYS A 10 14.78 -7.86 -8.43
C LYS A 10 14.08 -8.48 -7.21
N GLY A 11 13.69 -9.76 -7.35
CA GLY A 11 13.06 -10.53 -6.27
C GLY A 11 11.54 -10.41 -6.20
N LEU A 12 10.91 -9.57 -7.03
CA LEU A 12 9.46 -9.33 -6.97
C LEU A 12 8.61 -10.33 -7.76
N TYR A 13 9.21 -11.27 -8.51
CA TYR A 13 8.48 -12.25 -9.32
C TYR A 13 7.48 -13.09 -8.52
N ALA A 14 7.84 -13.54 -7.31
CA ALA A 14 6.93 -14.33 -6.48
C ALA A 14 5.70 -13.51 -6.05
N ALA A 15 5.89 -12.24 -5.70
CA ALA A 15 4.80 -11.34 -5.36
C ALA A 15 3.92 -11.04 -6.58
N LEU A 16 4.52 -10.87 -7.77
CA LEU A 16 3.76 -10.69 -9.01
C LEU A 16 2.92 -11.94 -9.34
N ASN A 17 3.46 -13.14 -9.18
CA ASN A 17 2.72 -14.39 -9.39
C ASN A 17 1.51 -14.49 -8.45
N LEU A 18 1.66 -14.13 -7.17
CA LEU A 18 0.55 -14.09 -6.22
C LEU A 18 -0.55 -13.12 -6.68
N ILE A 19 -0.15 -11.95 -7.19
CA ILE A 19 -1.08 -10.94 -7.74
C ILE A 19 -1.79 -11.48 -9.00
N GLU A 20 -1.08 -12.17 -9.89
CA GLU A 20 -1.68 -12.80 -11.08
C GLU A 20 -2.70 -13.89 -10.73
N GLU A 21 -2.41 -14.71 -9.72
CA GLU A 21 -3.33 -15.74 -9.21
C GLU A 21 -4.58 -15.11 -8.60
N ALA A 22 -4.41 -14.13 -7.72
CA ALA A 22 -5.53 -13.39 -7.14
C ALA A 22 -6.38 -12.69 -8.23
N LYS A 23 -5.73 -12.14 -9.26
CA LYS A 23 -6.42 -11.53 -10.40
C LYS A 23 -7.30 -12.53 -11.13
N LYS A 24 -6.75 -13.71 -11.47
CA LYS A 24 -7.49 -14.79 -12.16
C LYS A 24 -8.72 -15.20 -11.35
N GLU A 25 -8.56 -15.34 -10.04
CA GLU A 25 -9.66 -15.67 -9.15
C GLU A 25 -10.74 -14.58 -9.17
N ILE A 26 -10.37 -13.31 -8.91
CA ILE A 26 -11.29 -12.17 -8.89
C ILE A 26 -12.03 -12.01 -10.22
N ASP A 27 -11.30 -12.09 -11.34
CA ASP A 27 -11.85 -11.96 -12.68
C ASP A 27 -12.86 -13.06 -13.00
N SER A 28 -12.68 -14.27 -12.45
CA SER A 28 -13.57 -15.42 -12.71
C SER A 28 -15.00 -15.22 -12.23
N TYR A 29 -15.20 -14.41 -11.17
CA TYR A 29 -16.52 -14.14 -10.59
C TYR A 29 -16.95 -12.67 -10.68
N SER A 30 -16.11 -11.78 -11.23
CA SER A 30 -16.46 -10.38 -11.41
C SER A 30 -17.64 -10.22 -12.37
N LYS A 31 -18.67 -9.47 -11.92
CA LYS A 31 -19.85 -9.15 -12.74
C LYS A 31 -19.62 -7.96 -13.68
N ALA A 32 -18.49 -7.27 -13.53
CA ALA A 32 -18.25 -5.96 -14.13
C ALA A 32 -16.92 -5.88 -14.89
N GLY A 33 -16.46 -7.02 -15.38
CA GLY A 33 -15.22 -7.14 -16.14
C GLY A 33 -13.98 -7.33 -15.25
N PRO A 34 -12.81 -7.53 -15.89
CA PRO A 34 -11.57 -7.87 -15.20
C PRO A 34 -11.01 -6.67 -14.43
N ILE A 35 -10.45 -6.94 -13.25
CA ILE A 35 -9.78 -5.93 -12.43
C ILE A 35 -8.44 -5.52 -13.06
N SER A 36 -8.11 -4.23 -13.09
CA SER A 36 -6.81 -3.77 -13.59
C SER A 36 -5.66 -4.19 -12.69
N PHE A 37 -4.50 -4.48 -13.26
CA PHE A 37 -3.27 -4.72 -12.49
C PHE A 37 -2.88 -3.49 -11.67
N ALA A 38 -3.00 -2.30 -12.25
CA ALA A 38 -2.73 -1.03 -11.60
C ALA A 38 -3.54 -0.86 -10.31
N TYR A 39 -4.77 -1.36 -10.25
CA TYR A 39 -5.54 -1.37 -9.02
C TYR A 39 -5.14 -2.52 -8.08
N LEU A 40 -5.08 -3.74 -8.59
CA LEU A 40 -4.84 -4.92 -7.77
C LEU A 40 -3.49 -4.88 -7.04
N ILE A 41 -2.45 -4.35 -7.67
CA ILE A 41 -1.13 -4.13 -7.04
C ILE A 41 -1.25 -3.23 -5.81
N GLN A 42 -2.05 -2.15 -5.90
CA GLN A 42 -2.25 -1.22 -4.79
C GLN A 42 -3.09 -1.85 -3.67
N CYS A 43 -4.10 -2.68 -4.01
CA CYS A 43 -4.83 -3.47 -3.00
C CYS A 43 -3.94 -4.50 -2.29
N ALA A 44 -3.05 -5.16 -3.02
CA ALA A 44 -2.08 -6.06 -2.42
C ALA A 44 -1.19 -5.31 -1.41
N ALA A 45 -0.72 -4.10 -1.76
CA ALA A 45 0.02 -3.25 -0.85
C ALA A 45 -0.81 -2.83 0.39
N GLN A 46 -2.08 -2.42 0.21
CA GLN A 46 -2.98 -2.13 1.34
C GLN A 46 -3.14 -3.35 2.27
N SER A 47 -3.34 -4.54 1.70
CA SER A 47 -3.48 -5.78 2.46
C SER A 47 -2.19 -6.13 3.22
N ALA A 48 -1.03 -5.96 2.59
CA ALA A 48 0.26 -6.18 3.22
C ALA A 48 0.50 -5.21 4.38
N ILE A 49 0.21 -3.91 4.21
CA ILE A 49 0.28 -2.91 5.29
C ILE A 49 -0.61 -3.33 6.47
N LYS A 50 -1.88 -3.69 6.21
CA LYS A 50 -2.82 -4.14 7.25
C LYS A 50 -2.26 -5.38 7.98
N ALA A 51 -1.64 -6.32 7.26
CA ALA A 51 -0.97 -7.47 7.86
C ALA A 51 0.20 -7.06 8.79
N THR A 52 1.03 -6.08 8.41
CA THR A 52 2.09 -5.58 9.30
C THR A 52 1.54 -4.95 10.57
N PHE A 53 0.41 -4.23 10.48
CA PHE A 53 -0.21 -3.60 11.64
C PHE A 53 -0.81 -4.64 12.59
N LEU A 54 -1.39 -5.71 12.05
CA LEU A 54 -1.89 -6.85 12.81
C LEU A 54 -0.75 -7.62 13.49
N ALA A 55 0.34 -7.90 12.76
CA ALA A 55 1.52 -8.55 13.33
C ALA A 55 2.09 -7.74 14.50
N ALA A 56 2.12 -6.41 14.39
CA ALA A 56 2.54 -5.54 15.47
C ALA A 56 1.63 -5.63 16.72
N ASP A 57 0.30 -5.76 16.56
CA ASP A 57 -0.61 -5.97 17.71
C ASP A 57 -0.41 -7.33 18.36
N ILE A 58 -0.31 -8.38 17.56
CA ILE A 58 -0.07 -9.73 18.07
C ILE A 58 1.22 -9.74 18.89
N HIS A 59 2.28 -9.11 18.36
CA HIS A 59 3.54 -8.95 19.07
C HIS A 59 3.38 -8.16 20.38
N LYS A 60 2.69 -7.02 20.36
CA LYS A 60 2.40 -6.20 21.56
C LYS A 60 1.55 -6.93 22.60
N CYS A 61 0.75 -7.90 22.17
CA CYS A 61 -0.01 -8.81 23.03
C CYS A 61 0.77 -10.07 23.46
N GLY A 62 2.10 -10.09 23.29
CA GLY A 62 2.95 -11.21 23.70
C GLY A 62 2.76 -12.47 22.85
N GLY A 63 2.39 -12.31 21.58
CA GLY A 63 2.13 -13.42 20.65
C GLY A 63 0.71 -13.99 20.72
N ASN A 64 -0.18 -13.44 21.54
CA ASN A 64 -1.56 -13.89 21.61
C ASN A 64 -2.39 -13.34 20.44
N GLU A 65 -2.72 -14.21 19.47
CA GLU A 65 -3.43 -13.83 18.24
C GLU A 65 -4.84 -13.28 18.48
N GLU A 66 -5.59 -13.85 19.43
CA GLU A 66 -6.96 -13.41 19.74
C GLU A 66 -6.94 -11.97 20.30
N LYS A 67 -6.09 -11.72 21.30
CA LYS A 67 -5.93 -10.37 21.88
C LYS A 67 -5.37 -9.39 20.87
N GLY A 68 -4.40 -9.82 20.04
CA GLY A 68 -3.86 -9.02 18.96
C GLY A 68 -4.94 -8.63 17.94
N GLY A 69 -5.81 -9.56 17.56
CA GLY A 69 -6.95 -9.31 16.67
C GLY A 69 -7.96 -8.33 17.27
N LEU A 70 -8.26 -8.45 18.57
CA LEU A 70 -9.12 -7.49 19.26
C LEU A 70 -8.50 -6.08 19.29
N LEU A 71 -7.22 -5.99 19.61
CA LEU A 71 -6.48 -4.73 19.63
C LEU A 71 -6.43 -4.08 18.24
N TYR A 72 -6.19 -4.89 17.21
CA TYR A 72 -6.20 -4.50 15.80
C TYR A 72 -7.56 -3.91 15.41
N ASN A 73 -8.64 -4.61 15.70
CA ASN A 73 -9.97 -4.15 15.33
C ASN A 73 -10.40 -2.86 16.07
N ALA A 74 -9.89 -2.63 17.28
CA ALA A 74 -10.26 -1.48 18.10
C ALA A 74 -9.53 -0.19 17.73
N TYR A 75 -8.19 -0.23 17.59
CA TYR A 75 -7.37 0.99 17.53
C TYR A 75 -6.72 1.26 16.19
N ARG A 76 -6.78 0.29 15.27
CA ARG A 76 -6.14 0.49 13.99
C ARG A 76 -6.88 1.51 13.17
N SER A 77 -6.11 2.18 12.33
CA SER A 77 -6.57 3.31 11.54
C SER A 77 -7.44 2.88 10.35
N ASN A 78 -8.36 1.93 10.55
CA ASN A 78 -9.24 1.39 9.52
C ASN A 78 -10.04 2.50 8.83
N GLY A 79 -10.53 3.48 9.58
CA GLY A 79 -11.23 4.65 9.02
C GLY A 79 -10.36 5.56 8.16
N GLN A 80 -9.03 5.53 8.30
CA GLN A 80 -8.11 6.35 7.50
C GLN A 80 -8.00 5.85 6.05
N TRP A 81 -8.35 4.58 5.78
CA TRP A 81 -8.32 4.01 4.44
C TRP A 81 -9.44 4.53 3.51
N GLY A 82 -10.43 5.26 4.03
CA GLY A 82 -11.61 5.65 3.25
C GLY A 82 -11.28 6.40 1.94
N LEU A 83 -10.27 7.28 1.92
CA LEU A 83 -9.87 7.93 0.67
C LEU A 83 -9.17 6.97 -0.30
N PHE A 84 -8.30 6.10 0.20
CA PHE A 84 -7.64 5.07 -0.60
C PHE A 84 -8.67 4.15 -1.28
N GLU A 85 -9.65 3.67 -0.50
CA GLU A 85 -10.71 2.77 -0.96
C GLU A 85 -11.65 3.46 -1.95
N ARG A 86 -11.89 4.77 -1.79
CA ARG A 86 -12.65 5.56 -2.77
C ARG A 86 -11.91 5.74 -4.09
N GLN A 87 -10.58 5.75 -4.08
CA GLN A 87 -9.74 5.88 -5.27
C GLN A 87 -9.60 4.53 -6.01
N PHE A 88 -10.74 3.94 -6.36
CA PHE A 88 -10.89 2.68 -7.08
C PHE A 88 -11.21 2.96 -8.55
N GLY A 89 -10.51 2.28 -9.48
CA GLY A 89 -10.70 2.49 -10.93
C GLY A 89 -9.48 3.05 -11.66
N ARG A 90 -8.28 2.60 -11.29
CA ARG A 90 -7.02 2.90 -12.01
C ARG A 90 -6.96 2.14 -13.34
N ALA A 91 -6.35 2.74 -14.35
CA ALA A 91 -6.16 2.11 -15.66
C ALA A 91 -4.76 1.49 -15.78
N ASP A 92 -4.68 0.36 -16.49
CA ASP A 92 -3.41 -0.28 -16.81
C ASP A 92 -2.66 0.52 -17.88
N ALA A 93 -1.38 0.79 -17.63
CA ALA A 93 -0.48 1.33 -18.62
C ALA A 93 -0.16 0.28 -19.70
N GLN A 94 0.08 0.73 -20.93
CA GLN A 94 0.48 -0.14 -22.05
C GLN A 94 2.00 -0.09 -22.30
N GLU A 95 2.67 0.92 -21.76
CA GLU A 95 4.10 1.17 -21.92
C GLU A 95 4.82 0.99 -20.58
N LEU A 96 6.13 0.76 -20.67
CA LEU A 96 6.98 0.63 -19.49
C LEU A 96 7.27 2.01 -18.91
N ASP A 97 7.27 2.11 -17.59
CA ASP A 97 7.66 3.35 -16.94
C ASP A 97 9.19 3.56 -17.01
N PRO A 98 9.69 4.81 -16.81
CA PRO A 98 11.12 5.08 -16.70
C PRO A 98 11.78 4.31 -15.55
N GLU A 99 13.09 4.05 -15.66
CA GLU A 99 13.86 3.30 -14.65
C GLU A 99 13.87 4.00 -13.28
N GLY A 100 13.92 3.18 -12.23
CA GLY A 100 13.92 3.60 -10.83
C GLY A 100 15.26 3.38 -10.12
N PRO A 101 15.42 3.93 -8.90
CA PRO A 101 16.59 3.64 -8.08
C PRO A 101 16.55 2.20 -7.54
N VAL A 102 17.73 1.57 -7.43
CA VAL A 102 17.88 0.29 -6.73
C VAL A 102 17.94 0.57 -5.22
N TRP A 103 16.81 0.46 -4.53
CA TRP A 103 16.65 0.88 -3.13
C TRP A 103 17.71 0.32 -2.17
N GLU A 104 18.09 -0.95 -2.32
CA GLU A 104 19.11 -1.62 -1.48
C GLU A 104 20.50 -0.97 -1.57
N LYS A 105 20.79 -0.25 -2.66
CA LYS A 105 22.09 0.37 -2.94
C LYS A 105 22.03 1.89 -2.99
N ALA A 106 20.84 2.47 -2.98
CA ALA A 106 20.65 3.90 -3.09
C ALA A 106 21.16 4.62 -1.83
N SER A 107 21.81 5.76 -2.02
CA SER A 107 22.11 6.69 -0.95
C SER A 107 20.84 7.37 -0.43
N VAL A 108 20.87 7.87 0.81
CA VAL A 108 19.72 8.61 1.38
C VAL A 108 19.41 9.87 0.55
N GLN A 109 20.41 10.49 -0.08
CA GLN A 109 20.20 11.63 -0.96
C GLN A 109 19.41 11.23 -2.22
N GLU A 110 19.77 10.14 -2.90
CA GLU A 110 19.02 9.64 -4.07
C GLU A 110 17.58 9.28 -3.70
N MET A 111 17.37 8.68 -2.52
CA MET A 111 16.02 8.38 -2.01
C MET A 111 15.21 9.65 -1.80
N LYS A 112 15.79 10.69 -1.17
CA LYS A 112 15.13 11.99 -0.97
C LYS A 112 14.80 12.67 -2.29
N ASP A 113 15.73 12.64 -3.25
CA ASP A 113 15.54 13.26 -4.55
C ASP A 113 14.41 12.56 -5.32
N LYS A 114 14.33 11.23 -5.25
CA LYS A 114 13.22 10.47 -5.86
C LYS A 114 11.87 10.83 -5.26
N PHE A 115 11.77 10.94 -3.94
CA PHE A 115 10.53 11.37 -3.27
C PHE A 115 10.19 12.82 -3.60
N SER A 116 11.18 13.71 -3.67
CA SER A 116 11.00 15.12 -4.00
C SER A 116 10.51 15.31 -5.44
N ALA A 117 11.03 14.53 -6.38
CA ALA A 117 10.62 14.56 -7.78
C ALA A 117 9.13 14.24 -8.01
N ILE A 118 8.50 13.53 -7.08
CA ILE A 118 7.07 13.20 -7.12
C ILE A 118 6.23 14.03 -6.12
N GLY A 119 6.77 15.15 -5.63
CA GLY A 119 6.07 16.07 -4.74
C GLY A 119 5.93 15.59 -3.29
N LEU A 120 6.70 14.58 -2.89
CA LEU A 120 6.83 14.13 -1.50
C LEU A 120 8.12 14.68 -0.87
N GLY A 121 8.44 14.28 0.35
CA GLY A 121 9.65 14.74 1.03
C GLY A 121 10.15 13.81 2.14
N PRO A 122 11.09 14.30 2.97
CA PRO A 122 11.76 13.49 4.00
C PRO A 122 10.81 12.77 4.97
N ARG A 123 9.66 13.37 5.30
CA ARG A 123 8.64 12.76 6.14
C ARG A 123 8.06 11.49 5.50
N GLN A 124 7.70 11.58 4.23
CA GLN A 124 7.12 10.46 3.48
C GLN A 124 8.14 9.36 3.25
N LEU A 125 9.40 9.72 2.98
CA LEU A 125 10.49 8.75 2.90
C LEU A 125 10.63 7.97 4.22
N ALA A 126 10.62 8.66 5.36
CA ALA A 126 10.74 8.02 6.67
C ALA A 126 9.54 7.11 7.01
N VAL A 127 8.30 7.56 6.76
CA VAL A 127 7.12 6.76 7.10
C VAL A 127 6.96 5.51 6.23
N MET A 128 7.49 5.56 5.00
CA MET A 128 7.51 4.43 4.07
C MET A 128 8.74 3.54 4.24
N SER A 129 9.43 3.56 5.38
CA SER A 129 10.65 2.78 5.60
C SER A 129 10.50 1.28 5.31
N ALA A 130 9.33 0.70 5.59
CA ALA A 130 9.03 -0.70 5.30
C ALA A 130 8.91 -1.04 3.80
N PHE A 131 8.81 -0.03 2.92
CA PHE A 131 8.74 -0.22 1.46
C PHE A 131 10.12 -0.22 0.79
N LEU A 132 11.18 0.16 1.52
CA LEU A 132 12.53 0.30 0.96
C LEU A 132 13.33 -1.01 0.97
N GLY A 133 12.89 -2.00 1.76
CA GLY A 133 13.54 -3.29 1.88
C GLY A 133 12.86 -4.19 2.91
N PRO A 134 13.29 -5.46 3.02
CA PRO A 134 12.66 -6.46 3.89
C PRO A 134 12.93 -6.23 5.40
N ASP A 135 13.99 -5.49 5.75
CA ASP A 135 14.31 -5.11 7.12
C ASP A 135 14.06 -3.60 7.32
N GLN A 136 12.93 -3.29 7.98
CA GLN A 136 12.54 -1.92 8.28
C GLN A 136 13.55 -1.23 9.22
N LEU A 137 14.10 -1.95 10.20
CA LEU A 137 15.04 -1.36 11.17
C LEU A 137 16.37 -1.02 10.52
N ALA A 138 16.88 -1.89 9.64
CA ALA A 138 18.07 -1.59 8.86
C ALA A 138 17.86 -0.38 7.92
N SER A 139 16.71 -0.32 7.26
CA SER A 139 16.33 0.82 6.41
C SER A 139 16.27 2.13 7.21
N GLU A 140 15.67 2.10 8.40
CA GLU A 140 15.59 3.26 9.28
C GLU A 140 16.95 3.68 9.85
N ALA A 141 17.82 2.72 10.19
CA ALA A 141 19.19 3.02 10.63
C ALA A 141 19.98 3.74 9.53
N LEU A 142 19.80 3.36 8.27
CA LEU A 142 20.38 4.07 7.13
C LEU A 142 19.82 5.49 7.01
N LEU A 143 18.49 5.63 7.01
CA LEU A 143 17.80 6.93 6.87
C LEU A 143 18.12 7.90 8.01
N ALA A 144 18.32 7.40 9.22
CA ALA A 144 18.62 8.21 10.40
C ALA A 144 19.98 8.94 10.34
N ASN A 145 20.87 8.56 9.40
CA ASN A 145 22.13 9.25 9.15
C ASN A 145 21.95 10.61 8.44
N ASP A 146 20.78 10.87 7.85
CA ASP A 146 20.48 12.14 7.21
C ASP A 146 19.73 13.10 8.17
N PRO A 147 20.23 14.32 8.44
CA PRO A 147 19.63 15.25 9.39
C PRO A 147 18.20 15.69 9.05
N GLN A 148 17.78 15.64 7.78
CA GLN A 148 16.42 16.01 7.37
C GLN A 148 15.42 14.87 7.55
N VAL A 149 15.90 13.62 7.50
CA VAL A 149 15.06 12.41 7.61
C VAL A 149 15.03 11.89 9.06
N SER A 150 16.13 12.00 9.79
CA SER A 150 16.31 11.48 11.16
C SER A 150 15.18 11.89 12.13
N PRO A 151 14.73 13.16 12.20
CA PRO A 151 13.65 13.55 13.11
C PRO A 151 12.33 12.82 12.84
N TRP A 152 12.04 12.50 11.58
CA TRP A 152 10.84 11.77 11.18
C TRP A 152 10.96 10.28 11.51
N VAL A 153 12.12 9.67 11.26
CA VAL A 153 12.41 8.29 11.68
C VAL A 153 12.18 8.13 13.18
N GLN A 154 12.76 9.01 13.99
CA GLN A 154 12.60 8.98 15.44
C GLN A 154 11.14 9.21 15.89
N LYS A 155 10.39 10.09 15.21
CA LYS A 155 8.95 10.29 15.46
C LYS A 155 8.19 8.98 15.25
N TYR A 156 8.42 8.29 14.13
CA TYR A 156 7.69 7.07 13.80
C TYR A 156 8.10 5.87 14.64
N GLN A 157 9.37 5.78 15.04
CA GLN A 157 9.83 4.81 16.04
C GLN A 157 9.09 4.99 17.38
N ARG A 158 9.08 6.21 17.92
CA ARG A 158 8.31 6.52 19.15
C ARG A 158 6.82 6.21 19.00
N SER A 159 6.24 6.49 17.82
CA SER A 159 4.85 6.12 17.56
C SER A 159 4.65 4.61 17.63
N ARG A 160 5.50 3.81 16.97
CA ARG A 160 5.38 2.34 16.96
C ARG A 160 5.61 1.69 18.33
N GLU A 161 6.37 2.32 19.21
CA GLU A 161 6.52 1.90 20.61
C GLU A 161 5.23 2.05 21.42
N THR A 162 4.33 2.98 21.05
CA THR A 162 3.00 3.07 21.68
C THR A 162 2.10 1.90 21.27
N THR A 163 1.11 1.57 22.11
CA THR A 163 0.15 0.50 21.81
C THR A 163 -0.56 0.70 20.48
N SER A 164 -1.12 1.89 20.24
CA SER A 164 -1.95 2.16 19.05
C SER A 164 -1.18 2.62 17.81
N GLN A 165 0.07 3.09 17.97
CA GLN A 165 0.96 3.51 16.88
C GLN A 165 0.33 4.44 15.82
N THR A 166 -0.61 5.27 16.27
CA THR A 166 -1.55 5.99 15.40
C THR A 166 -0.87 6.94 14.41
N ASP A 167 0.10 7.74 14.86
CA ASP A 167 0.82 8.67 13.99
C ASP A 167 1.52 7.97 12.84
N TYR A 168 2.18 6.83 13.09
CA TYR A 168 2.83 6.04 12.05
C TYR A 168 1.81 5.49 11.06
N GLU A 169 0.73 4.86 11.54
CA GLU A 169 -0.27 4.26 10.66
C GLU A 169 -0.97 5.30 9.79
N VAL A 170 -1.44 6.39 10.40
CA VAL A 170 -2.18 7.43 9.68
C VAL A 170 -1.32 8.10 8.62
N ASP A 171 -0.06 8.41 8.94
CA ASP A 171 0.86 9.04 8.00
C ASP A 171 1.27 8.08 6.88
N LEU A 172 1.47 6.80 7.19
CA LEU A 172 1.76 5.77 6.20
C LEU A 172 0.60 5.64 5.22
N ILE A 173 -0.63 5.50 5.72
CA ILE A 173 -1.84 5.42 4.88
C ILE A 173 -2.00 6.68 4.05
N THR A 174 -1.79 7.86 4.63
CA THR A 174 -1.89 9.14 3.92
C THR A 174 -0.88 9.21 2.77
N THR A 175 0.34 8.74 3.00
CA THR A 175 1.39 8.72 1.98
C THR A 175 1.09 7.70 0.89
N MET A 176 0.70 6.48 1.27
CA MET A 176 0.29 5.42 0.36
C MET A 176 -0.90 5.84 -0.52
N THR A 177 -1.88 6.53 0.06
CA THR A 177 -3.05 7.06 -0.65
C THR A 177 -2.63 8.00 -1.77
N LYS A 178 -1.73 8.95 -1.48
CA LYS A 178 -1.19 9.85 -2.51
C LYS A 178 -0.38 9.10 -3.56
N LEU A 179 0.58 8.28 -3.12
CA LEU A 179 1.50 7.58 -4.02
C LEU A 179 0.75 6.65 -4.99
N SER A 180 -0.25 5.92 -4.49
CA SER A 180 -1.01 4.97 -5.28
C SER A 180 -1.78 5.60 -6.44
N THR A 181 -2.03 6.91 -6.44
CA THR A 181 -2.84 7.59 -7.46
C THR A 181 -2.06 8.60 -8.31
N LEU A 182 -0.74 8.69 -8.15
CA LEU A 182 0.07 9.59 -8.95
C LEU A 182 -0.06 9.29 -10.45
N GLY A 183 -0.32 10.31 -11.25
CA GLY A 183 -0.49 10.20 -12.71
C GLY A 183 -1.77 9.49 -13.17
N GLN A 184 -2.60 8.99 -12.25
CA GLN A 184 -3.82 8.26 -12.59
C GLN A 184 -5.06 9.17 -12.55
N GLN A 185 -5.94 9.00 -13.53
CA GLN A 185 -7.30 9.52 -13.48
C GLN A 185 -8.22 8.39 -13.04
N ILE A 186 -8.88 8.55 -11.89
CA ILE A 186 -9.73 7.51 -11.32
C ILE A 186 -11.09 7.51 -12.01
N ASN A 187 -11.46 6.37 -12.59
CA ASN A 187 -12.82 6.11 -13.06
C ASN A 187 -13.67 5.61 -11.89
N TYR A 188 -14.46 6.49 -11.29
CA TYR A 188 -15.30 6.14 -10.14
C TYR A 188 -16.47 5.22 -10.48
N GLU A 189 -16.80 5.08 -11.78
CA GLU A 189 -17.80 4.15 -12.29
C GLU A 189 -17.18 2.81 -12.73
N ALA A 190 -15.86 2.63 -12.57
CA ALA A 190 -15.18 1.39 -12.90
C ALA A 190 -15.80 0.22 -12.11
N TYR A 191 -15.88 -0.94 -12.76
CA TYR A 191 -16.41 -2.17 -12.17
C TYR A 191 -17.87 -2.08 -11.71
N THR A 192 -18.65 -1.19 -12.34
CA THR A 192 -20.11 -1.19 -12.23
C THR A 192 -20.74 -2.11 -13.28
N TYR A 193 -21.95 -2.61 -12.99
CA TYR A 193 -22.72 -3.47 -13.89
C TYR A 193 -24.20 -3.09 -13.83
N PRO A 194 -25.00 -3.39 -14.87
CA PRO A 194 -26.42 -3.09 -14.88
C PRO A 194 -27.16 -3.74 -13.70
N VAL A 195 -27.89 -2.93 -12.93
CA VAL A 195 -28.79 -3.44 -11.89
C VAL A 195 -30.04 -4.01 -12.56
N GLN A 196 -30.33 -5.29 -12.34
CA GLN A 196 -31.59 -5.89 -12.80
C GLN A 196 -32.77 -5.19 -12.13
N LYS A 197 -33.57 -4.47 -12.92
CA LYS A 197 -34.81 -3.88 -12.42
C LYS A 197 -35.84 -4.99 -12.24
N LEU A 198 -36.38 -5.12 -11.03
CA LEU A 198 -37.51 -6.01 -10.78
C LEU A 198 -38.73 -5.49 -11.55
N ASP A 199 -39.30 -6.35 -12.38
CA ASP A 199 -40.56 -6.07 -13.05
C ASP A 199 -41.71 -6.34 -12.06
N PHE A 200 -42.09 -5.30 -11.32
CA PHE A 200 -43.14 -5.39 -10.31
C PHE A 200 -44.51 -5.79 -10.92
N GLY A 201 -44.72 -5.66 -12.23
CA GLY A 201 -45.92 -6.14 -12.91
C GLY A 201 -45.98 -7.67 -13.07
N LYS A 202 -44.87 -8.37 -12.88
CA LYS A 202 -44.77 -9.85 -12.92
C LYS A 202 -44.80 -10.51 -11.55
N LEU A 203 -44.74 -9.73 -10.47
CA LEU A 203 -44.94 -10.23 -9.12
C LEU A 203 -46.43 -10.42 -8.91
N LYS A 204 -46.90 -11.68 -8.95
CA LYS A 204 -48.24 -12.03 -8.47
C LYS A 204 -48.25 -11.83 -6.95
N LEU A 205 -48.99 -10.81 -6.51
CA LEU A 205 -49.41 -10.64 -5.10
C LEU A 205 -50.42 -11.72 -4.73
#